data_AF-A0A8J7ZD20-F1
#
_entry.id   AF-A0A8J7ZD20-F1
#
_cell.length_a   1.000
_cell.length_b   1.000
_cell.length_c   1.000
_cell.angle_alpha   90.00
_cell.angle_beta   90.00
_cell.angle_gamma   90.00
#
_symmetry.space_group_name_H-M   'P 1'
#
loop_
_entity.id
_entity.type
_entity.pdbx_description
1 polymer ?
#
loop_
_entity_poly.entity_id
_entity_poly.type
_entity_poly.pdbx_seq_one_letter_code
_entity_poly.pdbx_strand_id
1 'polypeptide(L)'
;MFWKKRLQVCLVLYSIISSSMMVIDYCKVDSAEPFFTLTYKAYVGNPFPDYANLVKQQLARIGINVEIVIEHWGEFLDTLLGSRDFDITSIGFGGGGADPGGLPQAAYRENSNLNCFGYNTSMDYDEELGTGKNEWYIRNINNFSQSESQERLDHYQEWENYFMDEICPLLPMFAPLSRVIHYDNLEGYNYKDGLLDSWGKLKWNGFHPGQQSLDEVVISDSAQSYQNPFFYCDCPGHGYLHYTLDQLIDIDNDLRIWPHIAESWEYISDSHLRFTIREGIKWENDPDNNFTNEYVDAKDVYFTLYCWKEVSVRYNDWYWLEDFQIVDNRTIDIFIDGDSGTPEPDTYAPALIDLATWIVPEHYLNQTQEPDGITPDITHPSWMIYDELPFGSKLFRIKELTDEGGVIFELRSDSWWFNESITNDPTLNWVERFGTFEHSPSKVRIRIIPDPHTSLLEFQKGTVDINGYSHFDYLDDWIKENNIAIQYYTTNFYNWLGYNMRESRGPIGSREPAPLDPSLTIGLAIRKAISYAINREEINDIVHEWDYKIWNHPNYPTLGKWLNPNIIRYDHNLQLAKEYMTKAGYHLVDLTIKVPLYTIFGFVGIIGLIILRKKKRK
;
A
#
# COMPACT_ATOMS: atom_id res chain seq x y z
N MET A 1 37.76 -66.88 31.41
CA MET A 1 36.67 -66.33 30.56
C MET A 1 35.56 -65.63 31.37
N PHE A 2 35.30 -66.05 32.62
CA PHE A 2 34.31 -65.43 33.53
C PHE A 2 34.56 -63.96 33.92
N TRP A 3 35.81 -63.51 34.04
CA TRP A 3 36.16 -62.14 34.43
C TRP A 3 35.90 -61.07 33.35
N LYS A 4 35.95 -61.45 32.05
CA LYS A 4 35.69 -60.51 30.95
C LYS A 4 34.22 -60.08 30.87
N LYS A 5 33.29 -61.01 31.12
CA LYS A 5 31.85 -60.71 31.13
C LYS A 5 31.45 -59.81 32.30
N ARG A 6 32.01 -60.02 33.52
CA ARG A 6 31.74 -59.15 34.67
C ARG A 6 32.24 -57.72 34.46
N LEU A 7 33.41 -57.52 33.85
CA LEU A 7 33.94 -56.18 33.61
C LEU A 7 33.13 -55.41 32.53
N GLN A 8 32.65 -56.09 31.50
CA GLN A 8 31.76 -55.49 30.49
C GLN A 8 30.40 -55.15 31.07
N VAL A 9 29.83 -56.02 31.91
CA VAL A 9 28.56 -55.75 32.61
C VAL A 9 28.72 -54.58 33.60
N CYS A 10 29.84 -54.48 34.31
CA CYS A 10 30.13 -53.33 35.19
C CYS A 10 30.35 -52.03 34.41
N LEU A 11 30.98 -52.05 33.23
CA LEU A 11 31.16 -50.85 32.40
C LEU A 11 29.85 -50.38 31.77
N VAL A 12 28.98 -51.32 31.36
CA VAL A 12 27.65 -50.99 30.83
C VAL A 12 26.72 -50.53 31.96
N LEU A 13 26.77 -51.16 33.14
CA LEU A 13 26.05 -50.67 34.32
C LEU A 13 26.58 -49.30 34.77
N TYR A 14 27.88 -49.05 34.71
CA TYR A 14 28.45 -47.75 35.05
C TYR A 14 28.10 -46.69 34.00
N SER A 15 28.04 -47.03 32.70
CA SER A 15 27.58 -46.10 31.67
C SER A 15 26.09 -45.79 31.82
N ILE A 16 25.26 -46.79 32.15
CA ILE A 16 23.82 -46.62 32.41
C ILE A 16 23.60 -45.79 33.69
N ILE A 17 24.38 -46.05 34.75
CA ILE A 17 24.31 -45.29 36.02
C ILE A 17 24.85 -43.86 35.83
N SER A 18 25.88 -43.65 35.01
CA SER A 18 26.39 -42.31 34.70
C SER A 18 25.45 -41.53 33.77
N SER A 19 24.74 -42.20 32.86
CA SER A 19 23.69 -41.57 32.06
C SER A 19 22.42 -41.30 32.88
N SER A 20 22.14 -42.10 33.91
CA SER A 20 21.02 -41.85 34.84
C SER A 20 21.36 -40.87 35.97
N MET A 21 22.64 -40.55 36.17
CA MET A 21 23.11 -39.46 37.05
C MET A 21 23.35 -38.15 36.29
N MET A 22 22.92 -38.05 35.02
CA MET A 22 22.41 -36.79 34.53
C MET A 22 21.11 -36.51 35.29
N VAL A 23 21.27 -36.02 36.53
CA VAL A 23 20.33 -35.06 37.03
C VAL A 23 20.54 -33.84 36.13
N ILE A 24 19.85 -33.85 34.98
CA ILE A 24 19.36 -32.59 34.44
C ILE A 24 18.50 -32.11 35.60
N ASP A 25 19.06 -31.19 36.37
CA ASP A 25 18.24 -30.36 37.24
C ASP A 25 17.36 -29.63 36.23
N TYR A 26 16.20 -30.21 35.92
CA TYR A 26 15.06 -29.45 35.45
C TYR A 26 14.71 -28.59 36.66
N CYS A 27 15.52 -27.56 36.89
CA CYS A 27 15.00 -26.34 37.44
C CYS A 27 13.83 -26.06 36.50
N LYS A 28 12.61 -26.26 36.99
CA LYS A 28 11.44 -25.60 36.41
C LYS A 28 11.94 -24.20 36.16
N VAL A 29 12.04 -23.81 34.90
CA VAL A 29 12.20 -22.41 34.57
C VAL A 29 10.87 -21.83 35.02
N ASP A 30 10.79 -21.44 36.29
CA ASP A 30 9.88 -20.38 36.67
C ASP A 30 10.17 -19.29 35.65
N SER A 31 9.15 -18.95 34.85
CA SER A 31 9.25 -17.93 33.82
C SER A 31 10.02 -16.76 34.41
N ALA A 32 11.17 -16.41 33.83
CA ALA A 32 11.92 -15.24 34.27
C ALA A 32 10.92 -14.07 34.39
N GLU A 33 10.85 -13.42 35.55
CA GLU A 33 9.89 -12.35 35.75
C GLU A 33 10.07 -11.32 34.62
N PRO A 34 8.97 -10.90 33.98
CA PRO A 34 9.08 -9.95 32.88
C PRO A 34 9.64 -8.63 33.41
N PHE A 35 10.48 -7.97 32.61
CA PHE A 35 11.02 -6.65 32.97
C PHE A 35 9.91 -5.60 33.10
N PHE A 36 8.91 -5.70 32.23
CA PHE A 36 7.72 -4.85 32.20
C PHE A 36 6.61 -5.51 31.36
N THR A 37 5.41 -4.96 31.48
CA THR A 37 4.23 -5.37 30.72
C THR A 37 3.83 -4.25 29.76
N LEU A 38 3.53 -4.60 28.51
CA LEU A 38 2.95 -3.70 27.51
C LEU A 38 1.48 -4.05 27.26
N THR A 39 0.66 -3.03 27.03
CA THR A 39 -0.73 -3.17 26.59
C THR A 39 -0.80 -3.16 25.07
N TYR A 40 -1.23 -4.28 24.50
CA TYR A 40 -1.55 -4.41 23.08
C TYR A 40 -3.04 -4.16 22.86
N LYS A 41 -3.39 -3.09 22.13
CA LYS A 41 -4.76 -2.83 21.69
C LYS A 41 -5.00 -3.40 20.29
N ALA A 42 -6.05 -4.20 20.14
CA ALA A 42 -6.53 -4.70 18.85
C ALA A 42 -8.03 -4.45 18.75
N TYR A 43 -8.58 -4.42 17.54
CA TYR A 43 -10.02 -4.40 17.36
C TYR A 43 -10.56 -5.79 17.01
N VAL A 44 -11.87 -5.98 17.20
CA VAL A 44 -12.57 -7.23 16.85
C VAL A 44 -12.50 -7.48 15.35
N GLY A 45 -11.96 -8.63 14.97
CA GLY A 45 -11.84 -9.07 13.58
C GLY A 45 -10.40 -9.42 13.23
N ASN A 46 -10.22 -10.49 12.46
CA ASN A 46 -8.92 -10.90 11.98
C ASN A 46 -8.37 -9.87 10.98
N PRO A 47 -7.04 -9.70 10.87
CA PRO A 47 -5.98 -10.55 11.46
C PRO A 47 -5.36 -10.06 12.79
N PHE A 48 -5.79 -8.90 13.31
CA PHE A 48 -5.04 -8.19 14.36
C PHE A 48 -5.01 -8.87 15.75
N PRO A 49 -6.08 -9.55 16.21
CA PRO A 49 -6.02 -10.36 17.44
C PRO A 49 -5.03 -11.54 17.34
N ASP A 50 -4.90 -12.15 16.16
CA ASP A 50 -3.98 -13.26 15.95
C ASP A 50 -2.52 -12.78 15.96
N TYR A 51 -2.25 -11.62 15.36
CA TYR A 51 -0.95 -10.95 15.51
C TYR A 51 -0.64 -10.69 16.99
N ALA A 52 -1.59 -10.18 17.77
CA ALA A 52 -1.36 -9.84 19.17
C ALA A 52 -0.93 -11.08 19.98
N ASN A 53 -1.55 -12.24 19.73
CA ASN A 53 -1.19 -13.50 20.38
C ASN A 53 0.21 -13.98 20.02
N LEU A 54 0.60 -13.90 18.74
CA LEU A 54 1.93 -14.31 18.28
C LEU A 54 3.01 -13.33 18.77
N VAL A 55 2.76 -12.02 18.68
CA VAL A 55 3.62 -10.96 19.22
C VAL A 55 3.86 -11.18 20.72
N LYS A 56 2.80 -11.44 21.50
CA LYS A 56 2.91 -11.76 22.93
C LYS A 56 3.87 -12.93 23.20
N GLN A 57 3.77 -14.01 22.43
CA GLN A 57 4.64 -15.18 22.58
C GLN A 57 6.09 -14.88 22.21
N GLN A 58 6.31 -14.11 21.15
CA GLN A 58 7.64 -13.76 20.66
C GLN A 58 8.35 -12.77 21.61
N LEU A 59 7.63 -11.77 22.14
CA LEU A 59 8.18 -10.77 23.07
C LEU A 59 8.52 -11.35 24.46
N ALA A 60 7.84 -12.42 24.89
CA ALA A 60 8.23 -13.14 26.09
C ALA A 60 9.69 -13.67 26.04
N ARG A 61 10.21 -13.96 24.84
CA ARG A 61 11.59 -14.44 24.64
C ARG A 61 12.66 -13.37 24.94
N ILE A 62 12.26 -12.09 24.94
CA ILE A 62 13.11 -10.96 25.32
C ILE A 62 12.70 -10.33 26.67
N GLY A 63 11.90 -11.05 27.47
CA GLY A 63 11.54 -10.64 28.83
C GLY A 63 10.45 -9.58 28.91
N ILE A 64 9.67 -9.39 27.84
CA ILE A 64 8.54 -8.45 27.82
C ILE A 64 7.23 -9.24 27.91
N ASN A 65 6.38 -8.89 28.87
CA ASN A 65 5.02 -9.42 28.94
C ASN A 65 4.06 -8.53 28.14
N VAL A 66 2.99 -9.13 27.59
CA VAL A 66 1.97 -8.40 26.83
C VAL A 66 0.57 -8.74 27.33
N GLU A 67 -0.19 -7.71 27.67
CA GLU A 67 -1.62 -7.77 27.97
C GLU A 67 -2.41 -7.35 26.72
N ILE A 68 -3.28 -8.23 26.25
CA ILE A 68 -4.06 -8.00 25.01
C ILE A 68 -5.44 -7.53 25.41
N VAL A 69 -5.87 -6.41 24.82
CA VAL A 69 -7.20 -5.85 24.98
C VAL A 69 -7.83 -5.72 23.59
N ILE A 70 -9.00 -6.35 23.42
CA ILE A 70 -9.75 -6.36 22.17
C ILE A 70 -10.96 -5.44 22.31
N GLU A 71 -11.11 -4.50 21.40
CA GLU A 71 -12.15 -3.45 21.40
C GLU A 71 -13.00 -3.52 20.13
N HIS A 72 -14.22 -2.97 20.15
CA HIS A 72 -14.96 -2.80 18.90
C HIS A 72 -14.36 -1.66 18.06
N TRP A 73 -14.57 -1.66 16.74
CA TRP A 73 -13.92 -0.70 15.81
C TRP A 73 -14.04 0.77 16.24
N GLY A 74 -15.25 1.22 16.59
CA GLY A 74 -15.46 2.61 17.02
C GLY A 74 -14.69 2.96 18.29
N GLU A 75 -14.71 2.07 19.29
CA GLU A 75 -13.96 2.25 20.54
C GLU A 75 -12.45 2.22 20.29
N PHE A 76 -11.99 1.33 19.42
CA PHE A 76 -10.59 1.23 19.05
C PHE A 76 -10.08 2.48 18.35
N LEU A 77 -10.88 3.08 17.45
CA LEU A 77 -10.52 4.36 16.82
C LEU A 77 -10.40 5.50 17.84
N ASP A 78 -11.34 5.59 18.79
CA ASP A 78 -11.28 6.56 19.88
C ASP A 78 -10.03 6.35 20.76
N THR A 79 -9.69 5.08 21.02
CA THR A 79 -8.45 4.71 21.73
C THR A 79 -7.20 5.09 20.92
N LEU A 80 -7.19 4.84 19.61
CA LEU A 80 -6.03 5.01 18.75
C LEU A 80 -5.72 6.48 18.44
N LEU A 81 -6.74 7.26 18.10
CA LEU A 81 -6.59 8.66 17.64
C LEU A 81 -6.89 9.67 18.74
N GLY A 82 -7.87 9.37 19.60
CA GLY A 82 -8.32 10.25 20.68
C GLY A 82 -7.46 10.13 21.94
N SER A 83 -7.68 9.07 22.74
CA SER A 83 -7.01 8.92 24.04
C SER A 83 -5.53 8.53 23.92
N ARG A 84 -5.19 7.81 22.84
CA ARG A 84 -3.90 7.16 22.59
C ARG A 84 -3.52 6.26 23.78
N ASP A 85 -4.50 5.48 24.26
CA ASP A 85 -4.36 4.57 25.39
C ASP A 85 -3.92 3.16 25.01
N PHE A 86 -2.70 3.07 24.50
CA PHE A 86 -2.04 1.81 24.11
C PHE A 86 -0.53 1.95 24.26
N ASP A 87 0.18 0.83 24.40
CA ASP A 87 1.65 0.82 24.27
C ASP A 87 2.07 0.34 22.88
N ILE A 88 1.42 -0.74 22.41
CA ILE A 88 1.58 -1.29 21.07
C ILE A 88 0.23 -1.61 20.44
N THR A 89 0.15 -1.54 19.11
CA THR A 89 -1.08 -1.88 18.38
C THR A 89 -0.74 -2.27 16.94
N SER A 90 -1.66 -2.95 16.25
CA SER A 90 -1.54 -3.15 14.81
C SER A 90 -2.81 -2.72 14.10
N ILE A 91 -2.60 -2.04 12.98
CA ILE A 91 -3.60 -1.60 12.00
C ILE A 91 -2.84 -1.46 10.66
N GLY A 92 -3.51 -1.09 9.57
CA GLY A 92 -2.85 -0.78 8.32
C GLY A 92 -3.13 0.63 7.81
N PHE A 93 -2.24 1.10 6.94
CA PHE A 93 -2.42 2.30 6.15
C PHE A 93 -2.64 1.95 4.69
N GLY A 94 -3.45 2.77 4.02
CA GLY A 94 -3.61 2.79 2.57
C GLY A 94 -4.20 4.13 2.14
N GLY A 95 -4.33 4.34 0.82
CA GLY A 95 -5.07 5.49 0.28
C GLY A 95 -4.35 6.84 0.32
N GLY A 96 -3.01 6.88 0.32
CA GLY A 96 -2.24 8.13 0.31
C GLY A 96 -2.02 8.75 -1.09
N GLY A 97 -2.63 8.20 -2.15
CA GLY A 97 -2.47 8.66 -3.53
C GLY A 97 -1.19 8.17 -4.22
N ALA A 98 -0.91 8.74 -5.40
CA ALA A 98 0.26 8.42 -6.23
C ALA A 98 1.53 9.16 -5.79
N ASP A 99 1.40 10.21 -4.97
CA ASP A 99 2.53 10.99 -4.47
C ASP A 99 3.13 10.38 -3.18
N PRO A 100 4.47 10.28 -3.04
CA PRO A 100 5.11 9.71 -1.86
C PRO A 100 4.87 10.50 -0.56
N GLY A 101 4.52 11.79 -0.66
CA GLY A 101 4.33 12.69 0.48
C GLY A 101 2.98 12.54 1.19
N GLY A 102 1.98 11.93 0.56
CA GLY A 102 0.61 11.88 1.09
C GLY A 102 0.50 11.24 2.47
N LEU A 103 0.92 9.98 2.60
CA LEU A 103 0.87 9.27 3.90
C LEU A 103 1.76 9.92 4.98
N PRO A 104 3.03 10.27 4.70
CA PRO A 104 3.88 10.92 5.70
C PRO A 104 3.31 12.22 6.26
N GLN A 105 2.73 13.06 5.39
CA GLN A 105 2.06 14.29 5.80
C GLN A 105 0.85 14.02 6.71
N ALA A 106 0.08 12.97 6.41
CA ALA A 106 -1.13 12.62 7.17
C ALA A 106 -0.84 11.92 8.51
N ALA A 107 0.22 11.11 8.62
CA ALA A 107 0.43 10.19 9.74
C ALA A 107 1.67 10.44 10.60
N TYR A 108 2.72 11.06 10.05
CA TYR A 108 4.05 11.06 10.70
C TYR A 108 4.53 12.44 11.14
N ARG A 109 3.66 13.46 11.11
CA ARG A 109 3.95 14.82 11.60
C ARG A 109 3.37 15.07 12.98
N GLU A 110 3.89 16.06 13.68
CA GLU A 110 3.49 16.32 15.07
C GLU A 110 1.99 16.65 15.18
N ASN A 111 1.48 17.48 14.26
CA ASN A 111 0.11 17.99 14.27
C ASN A 111 -0.80 17.32 13.22
N SER A 112 -0.42 16.16 12.70
CA SER A 112 -1.26 15.48 11.71
C SER A 112 -2.42 14.72 12.35
N ASN A 113 -3.51 14.57 11.60
CA ASN A 113 -4.74 13.93 12.07
C ASN A 113 -4.54 12.45 12.42
N LEU A 114 -3.58 11.77 11.77
CA LEU A 114 -3.28 10.36 12.00
C LEU A 114 -2.00 10.13 12.81
N ASN A 115 -1.49 11.13 13.54
CA ASN A 115 -0.35 10.96 14.46
C ASN A 115 -0.74 10.15 15.71
N CYS A 116 -1.09 8.87 15.52
CA CYS A 116 -1.46 7.95 16.58
C CYS A 116 -0.24 7.53 17.41
N PHE A 117 0.96 7.53 16.82
CA PHE A 117 2.22 7.20 17.50
C PHE A 117 2.63 8.24 18.54
N GLY A 118 2.12 9.47 18.43
CA GLY A 118 2.49 10.57 19.32
C GLY A 118 3.89 11.12 19.07
N TYR A 119 4.31 11.15 17.79
CA TYR A 119 5.50 11.87 17.38
C TYR A 119 5.40 13.35 17.79
N ASN A 120 6.52 13.92 18.22
CA ASN A 120 6.65 15.30 18.63
C ASN A 120 8.05 15.79 18.25
N THR A 121 8.18 17.00 17.71
CA THR A 121 9.46 17.55 17.23
C THR A 121 10.56 17.61 18.28
N SER A 122 10.22 17.65 19.57
CA SER A 122 11.23 17.57 20.64
C SER A 122 11.97 16.23 20.73
N MET A 123 11.50 15.19 20.04
CA MET A 123 12.15 13.87 20.03
C MET A 123 13.45 13.85 19.23
N ASP A 124 13.51 14.69 18.19
CA ASP A 124 14.62 14.73 17.23
C ASP A 124 14.90 16.16 16.76
N TYR A 125 14.75 17.11 17.69
CA TYR A 125 14.91 18.53 17.43
C TYR A 125 16.32 18.84 16.93
N ASP A 126 16.41 19.58 15.83
CA ASP A 126 17.65 20.10 15.26
C ASP A 126 17.65 21.62 15.33
N GLU A 127 18.66 22.18 16.01
CA GLU A 127 18.80 23.62 16.24
C GLU A 127 19.03 24.41 14.94
N GLU A 128 19.64 23.80 13.92
CA GLU A 128 19.88 24.46 12.62
C GLU A 128 18.59 24.52 11.79
N LEU A 129 17.75 23.48 11.89
CA LEU A 129 16.46 23.41 11.18
C LEU A 129 15.32 24.13 11.93
N GLY A 130 15.47 24.36 13.23
CA GLY A 130 14.43 24.98 14.08
C GLY A 130 13.18 24.10 14.28
N THR A 131 13.31 22.80 14.03
CA THR A 131 12.22 21.80 14.14
C THR A 131 12.81 20.40 14.28
N GLY A 132 11.96 19.38 14.50
CA GLY A 132 12.37 17.98 14.45
C GLY A 132 12.77 17.58 13.04
N LYS A 133 13.87 16.83 12.87
CA LYS A 133 14.36 16.44 11.53
C LYS A 133 13.30 15.68 10.72
N ASN A 134 12.52 14.79 11.34
CA ASN A 134 11.44 14.09 10.65
C ASN A 134 10.35 15.07 10.17
N GLU A 135 9.99 16.08 10.97
CA GLU A 135 9.04 17.12 10.57
C GLU A 135 9.59 17.94 9.38
N TRP A 136 10.89 18.25 9.40
CA TRP A 136 11.57 18.92 8.29
C TRP A 136 11.52 18.09 7.01
N TYR A 137 11.97 16.82 7.05
CA TYR A 137 11.94 15.93 5.88
C TYR A 137 10.55 15.86 5.25
N ILE A 138 9.52 15.64 6.05
CA ILE A 138 8.15 15.47 5.55
C ILE A 138 7.62 16.78 4.96
N ARG A 139 7.89 17.93 5.57
CA ARG A 139 7.45 19.22 5.00
C ARG A 139 8.15 19.51 3.69
N ASN A 140 9.46 19.26 3.64
CA ASN A 140 10.28 19.58 2.49
C ASN A 140 10.04 18.65 1.29
N ILE A 141 9.40 17.49 1.45
CA ILE A 141 9.09 16.59 0.32
C ILE A 141 8.19 17.24 -0.75
N ASN A 142 7.40 18.24 -0.36
CA ASN A 142 6.54 19.00 -1.28
C ASN A 142 7.22 20.27 -1.81
N ASN A 143 8.38 20.65 -1.25
CA ASN A 143 9.06 21.91 -1.58
C ASN A 143 10.17 21.67 -2.62
N PHE A 144 9.81 21.00 -3.71
CA PHE A 144 10.65 20.78 -4.87
C PHE A 144 9.93 21.32 -6.12
N SER A 145 10.67 21.89 -7.05
CA SER A 145 10.11 22.50 -8.27
C SER A 145 9.45 21.49 -9.20
N GLN A 146 9.92 20.24 -9.23
CA GLN A 146 9.41 19.20 -10.10
C GLN A 146 9.04 17.93 -9.34
N SER A 147 7.91 17.34 -9.74
CA SER A 147 7.32 16.15 -9.12
C SER A 147 8.23 14.93 -9.15
N GLU A 148 9.02 14.76 -10.21
CA GLU A 148 9.84 13.56 -10.46
C GLU A 148 11.36 13.84 -10.48
N SER A 149 11.80 14.90 -9.80
CA SER A 149 13.24 15.22 -9.72
C SER A 149 14.03 14.18 -8.92
N GLN A 150 15.28 13.92 -9.34
CA GLN A 150 16.17 13.00 -8.62
C GLN A 150 16.45 13.48 -7.19
N GLU A 151 16.55 14.80 -6.98
CA GLU A 151 16.75 15.38 -5.64
C GLU A 151 15.59 15.06 -4.69
N ARG A 152 14.35 15.14 -5.18
CA ARG A 152 13.16 14.76 -4.40
C ARG A 152 13.14 13.26 -4.08
N LEU A 153 13.55 12.42 -5.03
CA LEU A 153 13.67 10.98 -4.82
C LEU A 153 14.70 10.65 -3.75
N ASP A 154 15.89 11.24 -3.85
CA ASP A 154 16.97 11.04 -2.87
C ASP A 154 16.53 11.51 -1.48
N HIS A 155 15.91 12.68 -1.38
CA HIS A 155 15.34 13.22 -0.13
C HIS A 155 14.32 12.28 0.52
N TYR A 156 13.40 11.72 -0.26
CA TYR A 156 12.42 10.76 0.27
C TYR A 156 13.07 9.47 0.76
N GLN A 157 14.04 8.92 0.01
CA GLN A 157 14.72 7.69 0.38
C GLN A 157 15.62 7.86 1.62
N GLU A 158 16.25 9.03 1.77
CA GLU A 158 16.96 9.42 2.99
C GLU A 158 16.01 9.52 4.18
N TRP A 159 14.84 10.14 4.00
CA TRP A 159 13.80 10.18 5.02
C TRP A 159 13.34 8.79 5.44
N GLU A 160 13.07 7.86 4.52
CA GLU A 160 12.63 6.50 4.89
C GLU A 160 13.63 5.81 5.81
N ASN A 161 14.93 5.94 5.53
CA ASN A 161 15.99 5.38 6.38
C ASN A 161 16.06 6.10 7.73
N TYR A 162 16.06 7.43 7.74
CA TYR A 162 16.05 8.22 8.98
C TYR A 162 14.86 7.86 9.87
N PHE A 163 13.67 7.77 9.27
CA PHE A 163 12.43 7.42 9.95
C PHE A 163 12.47 6.01 10.56
N MET A 164 13.00 5.03 9.82
CA MET A 164 13.09 3.65 10.30
C MET A 164 14.23 3.44 11.32
N ASP A 165 15.28 4.26 11.30
CA ASP A 165 16.43 4.12 12.22
C ASP A 165 16.32 5.01 13.47
N GLU A 166 16.09 6.31 13.29
CA GLU A 166 16.20 7.28 14.38
C GLU A 166 14.87 7.48 15.12
N ILE A 167 13.75 7.29 14.42
CA ILE A 167 12.41 7.42 15.02
C ILE A 167 11.83 6.04 15.35
N CYS A 168 11.82 5.11 14.39
CA CYS A 168 11.27 3.76 14.50
C CYS A 168 9.89 3.73 15.20
N PRO A 169 8.84 4.39 14.65
CA PRO A 169 7.52 4.45 15.28
C PRO A 169 6.68 3.20 15.04
N LEU A 170 7.05 2.40 14.04
CA LEU A 170 6.36 1.18 13.66
C LEU A 170 7.33 0.16 13.05
N LEU A 171 6.93 -1.11 13.09
CA LEU A 171 7.45 -2.18 12.26
C LEU A 171 6.46 -2.42 11.12
N PRO A 172 6.82 -2.18 9.85
CA PRO A 172 6.01 -2.62 8.73
C PRO A 172 5.92 -4.15 8.73
N MET A 173 4.70 -4.67 8.65
CA MET A 173 4.42 -6.09 8.78
C MET A 173 4.21 -6.70 7.40
N PHE A 174 3.04 -6.42 6.79
CA PHE A 174 2.58 -7.18 5.63
C PHE A 174 1.79 -6.30 4.67
N ALA A 175 2.02 -6.47 3.37
CA ALA A 175 1.16 -5.95 2.33
C ALA A 175 0.29 -7.09 1.76
N PRO A 176 -1.05 -6.96 1.72
CA PRO A 176 -1.92 -7.96 1.12
C PRO A 176 -1.58 -8.18 -0.36
N LEU A 177 -1.62 -9.43 -0.80
CA LEU A 177 -1.64 -9.75 -2.22
C LEU A 177 -3.10 -9.84 -2.67
N SER A 178 -3.49 -8.99 -3.61
CA SER A 178 -4.73 -9.18 -4.35
C SER A 178 -4.51 -10.21 -5.45
N ARG A 179 -5.53 -11.02 -5.70
CA ARG A 179 -5.51 -12.09 -6.69
C ARG A 179 -6.69 -11.95 -7.61
N VAL A 180 -6.43 -12.19 -8.89
CA VAL A 180 -7.47 -12.29 -9.90
C VAL A 180 -7.30 -13.58 -10.67
N ILE A 181 -8.42 -14.21 -10.94
CA ILE A 181 -8.52 -15.34 -11.86
C ILE A 181 -9.24 -14.90 -13.13
N HIS A 182 -8.76 -15.41 -14.26
CA HIS A 182 -9.42 -15.28 -15.54
C HIS A 182 -9.21 -16.54 -16.38
N TYR A 183 -10.06 -16.74 -17.38
CA TYR A 183 -9.83 -17.84 -18.31
C TYR A 183 -8.55 -17.61 -19.14
N ASP A 184 -7.71 -18.65 -19.28
CA ASP A 184 -6.38 -18.54 -19.94
C ASP A 184 -6.48 -18.21 -21.43
N ASN A 185 -7.62 -18.47 -22.07
CA ASN A 185 -7.90 -18.06 -23.44
C ASN A 185 -8.24 -16.56 -23.60
N LEU A 186 -8.34 -15.79 -22.50
CA LEU A 186 -8.30 -14.33 -22.54
C LEU A 186 -6.84 -13.88 -22.54
N GLU A 187 -6.27 -13.75 -23.74
CA GLU A 187 -4.89 -13.32 -23.93
C GLU A 187 -4.77 -11.80 -23.77
N GLY A 188 -3.61 -11.33 -23.27
CA GLY A 188 -3.26 -9.91 -23.21
C GLY A 188 -3.75 -9.16 -21.96
N TYR A 189 -4.55 -9.78 -21.10
CA TYR A 189 -4.98 -9.18 -19.83
C TYR A 189 -3.84 -9.12 -18.81
N ASN A 190 -3.59 -7.94 -18.25
CA ASN A 190 -2.67 -7.74 -17.15
C ASN A 190 -3.41 -7.16 -15.94
N TYR A 191 -3.42 -7.90 -14.84
CA TYR A 191 -4.13 -7.48 -13.62
C TYR A 191 -3.52 -6.23 -12.98
N LYS A 192 -2.18 -6.08 -13.02
CA LYS A 192 -1.50 -4.89 -12.50
C LYS A 192 -1.95 -3.65 -13.27
N ASP A 193 -2.00 -3.74 -14.60
CA ASP A 193 -2.33 -2.60 -15.46
C ASP A 193 -3.82 -2.28 -15.41
N GLY A 194 -4.65 -3.31 -15.20
CA GLY A 194 -6.10 -3.18 -15.19
C GLY A 194 -6.72 -3.51 -16.55
N LEU A 195 -8.04 -3.64 -16.56
CA LEU A 195 -8.79 -4.12 -17.72
C LEU A 195 -8.72 -3.14 -18.90
N LEU A 196 -8.88 -1.85 -18.63
CA LEU A 196 -8.94 -0.82 -19.66
C LEU A 196 -7.57 -0.59 -20.32
N ASP A 197 -6.51 -0.53 -19.53
CA ASP A 197 -5.15 -0.34 -20.03
C ASP A 197 -4.66 -1.58 -20.81
N SER A 198 -5.19 -2.75 -20.46
CA SER A 198 -4.97 -3.98 -21.22
C SER A 198 -5.82 -4.06 -22.49
N TRP A 199 -6.82 -3.20 -22.69
CA TRP A 199 -7.93 -3.46 -23.62
C TRP A 199 -7.49 -3.71 -25.06
N GLY A 200 -6.63 -2.85 -25.61
CA GLY A 200 -6.11 -2.98 -26.97
C GLY A 200 -5.15 -4.15 -27.16
N LYS A 201 -4.76 -4.84 -26.08
CA LYS A 201 -3.96 -6.08 -26.08
C LYS A 201 -4.86 -7.31 -25.96
N LEU A 202 -6.12 -7.15 -25.54
CA LEU A 202 -7.03 -8.26 -25.28
C LEU A 202 -7.40 -9.01 -26.55
N LYS A 203 -7.44 -10.34 -26.43
CA LYS A 203 -7.95 -11.22 -27.47
C LYS A 203 -8.50 -12.51 -26.88
N TRP A 204 -9.65 -12.94 -27.38
CA TRP A 204 -10.15 -14.29 -27.09
C TRP A 204 -9.58 -15.33 -28.06
N ASN A 205 -8.97 -16.38 -27.50
CA ASN A 205 -8.53 -17.56 -28.24
C ASN A 205 -9.56 -18.69 -28.15
N GLY A 206 -10.72 -18.46 -28.79
CA GLY A 206 -11.87 -19.36 -28.73
C GLY A 206 -12.73 -19.17 -27.48
N PHE A 207 -13.80 -19.95 -27.36
CA PHE A 207 -14.76 -19.87 -26.26
C PHE A 207 -14.30 -20.67 -25.03
N HIS A 208 -14.53 -20.14 -23.83
CA HIS A 208 -14.54 -20.94 -22.61
C HIS A 208 -15.96 -21.47 -22.31
N PRO A 209 -16.10 -22.49 -21.43
CA PRO A 209 -17.43 -22.98 -21.02
C PRO A 209 -18.28 -21.85 -20.45
N GLY A 210 -19.56 -21.78 -20.85
CA GLY A 210 -20.52 -20.76 -20.37
C GLY A 210 -20.50 -19.42 -21.12
N GLN A 211 -19.40 -19.11 -21.81
CA GLN A 211 -19.24 -17.86 -22.55
C GLN A 211 -20.25 -17.73 -23.68
N GLN A 212 -20.89 -16.56 -23.78
CA GLN A 212 -21.91 -16.29 -24.79
C GLN A 212 -21.36 -15.59 -26.04
N SER A 213 -20.26 -14.83 -25.90
CA SER A 213 -19.73 -13.96 -26.95
C SER A 213 -18.21 -13.83 -26.83
N LEU A 214 -17.52 -13.77 -27.97
CA LEU A 214 -16.09 -13.38 -28.05
C LEU A 214 -15.92 -11.86 -28.26
N ASP A 215 -17.03 -11.12 -28.36
CA ASP A 215 -17.07 -9.67 -28.56
C ASP A 215 -17.44 -8.93 -27.27
N GLU A 216 -17.47 -9.64 -26.14
CA GLU A 216 -17.78 -9.10 -24.82
C GLU A 216 -16.78 -9.66 -23.80
N VAL A 217 -16.45 -8.86 -22.78
CA VAL A 217 -15.81 -9.32 -21.53
C VAL A 217 -16.76 -9.02 -20.38
N VAL A 218 -17.05 -10.01 -19.56
CA VAL A 218 -17.95 -9.89 -18.41
C VAL A 218 -17.16 -9.88 -17.11
N ILE A 219 -17.33 -8.85 -16.30
CA ILE A 219 -16.72 -8.74 -14.96
C ILE A 219 -17.80 -8.57 -13.89
N SER A 220 -17.45 -8.93 -12.67
CA SER A 220 -18.26 -8.69 -11.47
C SER A 220 -17.76 -7.48 -10.69
N ASP A 221 -18.66 -6.64 -10.20
CA ASP A 221 -18.33 -5.54 -9.30
C ASP A 221 -19.46 -5.31 -8.28
N SER A 222 -19.33 -4.27 -7.48
CA SER A 222 -20.29 -3.80 -6.48
C SER A 222 -21.10 -2.60 -6.99
N ALA A 223 -22.29 -2.38 -6.41
CA ALA A 223 -23.17 -1.28 -6.81
C ALA A 223 -22.50 0.07 -6.56
N GLN A 224 -22.58 0.97 -7.53
CA GLN A 224 -22.02 2.31 -7.44
C GLN A 224 -23.11 3.34 -7.14
N SER A 225 -22.79 4.34 -6.32
CA SER A 225 -23.77 5.31 -5.81
C SER A 225 -23.70 6.69 -6.45
N TYR A 226 -22.59 7.07 -7.10
CA TYR A 226 -22.38 8.40 -7.67
C TYR A 226 -21.46 8.34 -8.90
N GLN A 227 -21.74 9.14 -9.94
CA GLN A 227 -20.94 9.19 -11.16
C GLN A 227 -20.41 10.58 -11.50
N ASN A 228 -20.71 11.62 -10.72
CA ASN A 228 -20.08 12.92 -10.87
C ASN A 228 -18.76 13.01 -10.05
N PRO A 229 -17.61 13.33 -10.68
CA PRO A 229 -16.31 13.31 -9.99
C PRO A 229 -16.20 14.35 -8.86
N PHE A 230 -16.97 15.44 -8.88
CA PHE A 230 -16.79 16.54 -7.94
C PHE A 230 -17.47 16.35 -6.58
N PHE A 231 -18.42 15.41 -6.46
CA PHE A 231 -19.30 15.28 -5.30
C PHE A 231 -19.13 13.99 -4.50
N TYR A 232 -18.12 13.18 -4.81
CA TYR A 232 -17.84 11.94 -4.08
C TYR A 232 -16.80 12.12 -2.96
N CYS A 233 -16.99 11.38 -1.86
CA CYS A 233 -16.19 11.49 -0.63
C CYS A 233 -15.25 10.31 -0.32
N ASP A 234 -15.33 9.18 -1.02
CA ASP A 234 -14.30 8.13 -0.89
C ASP A 234 -13.32 8.14 -2.09
N CYS A 235 -12.33 7.25 -2.03
CA CYS A 235 -11.30 7.10 -3.05
C CYS A 235 -11.92 6.91 -4.45
N PRO A 236 -11.39 7.51 -5.54
CA PRO A 236 -11.86 7.29 -6.91
C PRO A 236 -11.61 5.85 -7.36
N GLY A 237 -12.39 4.92 -6.82
CA GLY A 237 -12.39 3.53 -7.20
C GLY A 237 -13.33 3.34 -8.38
N HIS A 238 -12.76 3.25 -9.58
CA HIS A 238 -13.29 2.40 -10.66
C HIS A 238 -14.77 2.61 -11.03
N GLY A 239 -15.23 3.87 -11.04
CA GLY A 239 -16.57 4.24 -11.48
C GLY A 239 -16.82 3.95 -12.97
N TYR A 240 -18.05 4.21 -13.46
CA TYR A 240 -18.31 4.27 -14.91
C TYR A 240 -17.44 5.32 -15.60
N LEU A 241 -17.07 6.38 -14.85
CA LEU A 241 -16.14 7.42 -15.27
C LEU A 241 -14.80 6.89 -15.80
N HIS A 242 -14.27 5.82 -15.21
CA HIS A 242 -12.98 5.27 -15.66
C HIS A 242 -13.05 4.76 -17.11
N TYR A 243 -14.23 4.31 -17.56
CA TYR A 243 -14.47 3.84 -18.92
C TYR A 243 -14.82 4.98 -19.89
N THR A 244 -15.38 6.09 -19.40
CA THR A 244 -15.91 7.18 -20.24
C THR A 244 -15.02 8.42 -20.30
N LEU A 245 -14.24 8.74 -19.27
CA LEU A 245 -13.44 9.97 -19.16
C LEU A 245 -11.93 9.74 -19.27
N ASP A 246 -11.28 10.58 -20.08
CA ASP A 246 -9.83 10.69 -20.16
C ASP A 246 -9.30 11.75 -19.18
N GLN A 247 -8.08 11.55 -18.70
CA GLN A 247 -7.39 12.47 -17.81
C GLN A 247 -6.59 13.52 -18.57
N LEU A 248 -6.29 14.65 -17.93
CA LEU A 248 -5.40 15.67 -18.51
C LEU A 248 -4.03 15.06 -18.86
N ILE A 249 -3.43 14.39 -17.89
CA ILE A 249 -2.26 13.51 -18.04
C ILE A 249 -2.60 12.16 -17.44
N ASP A 250 -1.91 11.12 -17.88
CA ASP A 250 -2.10 9.77 -17.35
C ASP A 250 -0.94 9.35 -16.45
N ILE A 251 -1.23 8.53 -15.44
CA ILE A 251 -0.22 7.96 -14.54
C ILE A 251 -0.43 6.46 -14.52
N ASP A 252 0.58 5.73 -15.02
CA ASP A 252 0.50 4.27 -15.04
C ASP A 252 0.73 3.65 -13.64
N ASN A 253 0.52 2.34 -13.54
CA ASN A 253 0.71 1.59 -12.29
C ASN A 253 2.19 1.49 -11.83
N ASP A 254 3.14 2.01 -12.60
CA ASP A 254 4.54 2.20 -12.24
C ASP A 254 4.87 3.65 -11.83
N LEU A 255 3.83 4.48 -11.70
CA LEU A 255 3.91 5.91 -11.38
C LEU A 255 4.73 6.70 -12.40
N ARG A 256 4.65 6.33 -13.68
CA ARG A 256 5.19 7.12 -14.77
C ARG A 256 4.10 8.04 -15.30
N ILE A 257 4.47 9.31 -15.48
CA ILE A 257 3.58 10.34 -16.00
C ILE A 257 3.68 10.33 -17.53
N TRP A 258 2.53 10.29 -18.18
CA TRP A 258 2.41 10.26 -19.64
C TRP A 258 1.60 11.45 -20.16
N PRO A 259 1.98 12.04 -21.31
CA PRO A 259 1.05 12.84 -22.10
C PRO A 259 -0.23 12.06 -22.39
N HIS A 260 -1.34 12.79 -22.46
CA HIS A 260 -2.66 12.23 -22.72
C HIS A 260 -3.54 13.26 -23.46
N ILE A 261 -4.56 13.84 -22.81
CA ILE A 261 -5.27 15.01 -23.34
C ILE A 261 -4.31 16.18 -23.48
N ALA A 262 -3.44 16.39 -22.51
CA ALA A 262 -2.29 17.27 -22.66
C ALA A 262 -1.27 16.62 -23.60
N GLU A 263 -0.97 17.31 -24.69
CA GLU A 263 0.11 16.97 -25.62
C GLU A 263 1.47 17.17 -24.96
N SER A 264 1.62 18.25 -24.19
CA SER A 264 2.84 18.56 -23.45
C SER A 264 2.58 19.52 -22.30
N TRP A 265 3.54 19.61 -21.38
CA TRP A 265 3.59 20.65 -20.36
C TRP A 265 5.01 21.19 -20.22
N GLU A 266 5.15 22.44 -19.79
CA GLU A 266 6.41 23.09 -19.49
C GLU A 266 6.34 23.88 -18.18
N TYR A 267 7.39 23.80 -17.36
CA TYR A 267 7.56 24.67 -16.20
C TYR A 267 8.17 25.99 -16.68
N ILE A 268 7.38 27.07 -16.69
CA ILE A 268 7.85 28.43 -17.00
C ILE A 268 8.65 28.99 -15.81
N SER A 269 8.23 28.65 -14.60
CA SER A 269 8.93 28.85 -13.33
C SER A 269 8.59 27.73 -12.36
N ASP A 270 9.16 27.78 -11.15
CA ASP A 270 8.87 26.84 -10.05
C ASP A 270 7.40 26.86 -9.58
N SER A 271 6.66 27.93 -9.92
CA SER A 271 5.25 28.16 -9.55
C SER A 271 4.32 28.39 -10.75
N HIS A 272 4.78 28.12 -11.97
CA HIS A 272 4.01 28.34 -13.20
C HIS A 272 4.21 27.20 -14.19
N LEU A 273 3.13 26.44 -14.41
CA LEU A 273 3.02 25.39 -15.42
C LEU A 273 2.23 25.89 -16.62
N ARG A 274 2.69 25.56 -17.82
CA ARG A 274 1.92 25.74 -19.05
C ARG A 274 1.63 24.38 -19.67
N PHE A 275 0.36 24.12 -19.95
CA PHE A 275 -0.09 22.92 -20.67
C PHE A 275 -0.51 23.27 -22.09
N THR A 276 -0.20 22.37 -23.01
CA THR A 276 -0.70 22.39 -24.39
C THR A 276 -1.63 21.20 -24.59
N ILE A 277 -2.87 21.47 -24.96
CA ILE A 277 -3.96 20.50 -25.12
C ILE A 277 -3.95 19.99 -26.55
N ARG A 278 -4.17 18.69 -26.69
CA ARG A 278 -4.17 17.98 -27.95
C ARG A 278 -5.41 18.31 -28.79
N GLU A 279 -5.20 18.52 -30.09
CA GLU A 279 -6.27 18.74 -31.05
C GLU A 279 -6.97 17.45 -31.48
N GLY A 280 -8.26 17.56 -31.83
CA GLY A 280 -9.00 16.48 -32.49
C GLY A 280 -9.57 15.41 -31.56
N ILE A 281 -9.53 15.63 -30.25
CA ILE A 281 -10.20 14.77 -29.26
C ILE A 281 -11.69 15.14 -29.24
N LYS A 282 -12.54 14.25 -29.73
CA LYS A 282 -13.98 14.49 -29.83
C LYS A 282 -14.73 13.98 -28.59
N TRP A 283 -15.65 14.78 -28.07
CA TRP A 283 -16.58 14.35 -27.03
C TRP A 283 -17.58 13.33 -27.57
N GLU A 284 -18.10 12.48 -26.69
CA GLU A 284 -19.30 11.70 -26.97
C GLU A 284 -20.47 12.66 -27.22
N ASN A 285 -21.45 12.22 -28.01
CA ASN A 285 -22.71 12.96 -28.10
C ASN A 285 -23.37 13.00 -26.71
N ASP A 286 -23.80 14.18 -26.30
CA ASP A 286 -24.49 14.35 -25.03
C ASP A 286 -25.83 13.58 -25.01
N PRO A 287 -26.31 13.13 -23.84
CA PRO A 287 -27.56 12.39 -23.69
C PRO A 287 -28.78 13.13 -24.27
N ASP A 288 -28.77 14.47 -24.23
CA ASP A 288 -29.85 15.32 -24.72
C ASP A 288 -29.74 15.64 -26.23
N ASN A 289 -28.63 15.26 -26.87
CA ASN A 289 -28.27 15.60 -28.25
C ASN A 289 -28.26 17.10 -28.57
N ASN A 290 -27.98 17.94 -27.58
CA ASN A 290 -27.87 19.39 -27.72
C ASN A 290 -26.51 19.81 -28.32
N PHE A 291 -25.46 19.04 -28.06
CA PHE A 291 -24.06 19.31 -28.36
C PHE A 291 -23.38 18.07 -28.97
N THR A 292 -23.61 17.84 -30.27
CA THR A 292 -23.21 16.58 -30.95
C THR A 292 -21.88 16.65 -31.70
N ASN A 293 -21.18 17.78 -31.68
CA ASN A 293 -19.94 17.98 -32.42
C ASN A 293 -18.94 18.87 -31.66
N GLU A 294 -18.79 18.59 -30.37
CA GLU A 294 -17.84 19.27 -29.49
C GLU A 294 -16.51 18.51 -29.40
N TYR A 295 -15.43 19.25 -29.15
CA TYR A 295 -14.07 18.74 -29.04
C TYR A 295 -13.43 19.27 -27.76
N VAL A 296 -12.54 18.49 -27.17
CA VAL A 296 -11.80 18.89 -25.97
C VAL A 296 -10.93 20.11 -26.28
N ASP A 297 -11.06 21.17 -25.47
CA ASP A 297 -10.25 22.38 -25.59
C ASP A 297 -9.83 22.98 -24.23
N ALA A 298 -9.18 24.14 -24.25
CA ALA A 298 -8.72 24.83 -23.03
C ALA A 298 -9.83 25.25 -22.07
N LYS A 299 -11.07 25.41 -22.54
CA LYS A 299 -12.21 25.74 -21.67
C LYS A 299 -12.66 24.55 -20.86
N ASP A 300 -12.64 23.34 -21.44
CA ASP A 300 -12.94 22.11 -20.71
C ASP A 300 -11.97 21.91 -19.54
N VAL A 301 -10.68 22.15 -19.78
CA VAL A 301 -9.65 22.07 -18.74
C VAL A 301 -9.83 23.17 -17.69
N TYR A 302 -10.02 24.43 -18.11
CA TYR A 302 -10.28 25.55 -17.20
C TYR A 302 -11.50 25.27 -16.31
N PHE A 303 -12.61 24.82 -16.90
CA PHE A 303 -13.84 24.51 -16.20
C PHE A 303 -13.64 23.36 -15.20
N THR A 304 -12.94 22.30 -15.60
CA THR A 304 -12.61 21.18 -14.72
C THR A 304 -11.84 21.65 -13.49
N LEU A 305 -10.78 22.45 -13.67
CA LEU A 305 -9.97 23.00 -12.58
C LEU A 305 -10.78 23.95 -11.68
N TYR A 306 -11.63 24.78 -12.29
CA TYR A 306 -12.55 25.65 -11.56
C TYR A 306 -13.50 24.85 -10.67
N CYS A 307 -14.12 23.79 -11.21
CA CYS A 307 -14.99 22.93 -10.43
C CYS A 307 -14.25 22.25 -9.27
N TRP A 308 -13.00 21.82 -9.46
CA TRP A 308 -12.21 21.27 -8.36
C TRP A 308 -11.92 22.30 -7.26
N LYS A 309 -11.54 23.51 -7.64
CA LYS A 309 -11.17 24.59 -6.69
C LYS A 309 -12.38 25.18 -5.96
N GLU A 310 -13.50 25.40 -6.65
CA GLU A 310 -14.61 26.23 -6.13
C GLU A 310 -15.92 25.45 -5.89
N VAL A 311 -16.12 24.29 -6.53
CA VAL A 311 -17.41 23.56 -6.51
C VAL A 311 -17.34 22.23 -5.78
N SER A 312 -16.22 21.51 -5.90
CA SER A 312 -16.07 20.15 -5.40
C SER A 312 -16.16 20.08 -3.87
N VAL A 313 -16.69 18.98 -3.33
CA VAL A 313 -16.61 18.68 -1.89
C VAL A 313 -15.16 18.46 -1.40
N ARG A 314 -14.22 18.30 -2.34
CA ARG A 314 -12.78 18.10 -2.10
C ARG A 314 -11.94 19.34 -2.41
N TYR A 315 -12.53 20.54 -2.42
CA TYR A 315 -11.80 21.79 -2.67
C TYR A 315 -10.55 21.97 -1.78
N ASN A 316 -10.57 21.44 -0.56
CA ASN A 316 -9.43 21.48 0.35
C ASN A 316 -8.19 20.71 -0.15
N ASP A 317 -8.37 19.74 -1.05
CA ASP A 317 -7.26 18.99 -1.66
C ASP A 317 -6.56 19.81 -2.77
N TRP A 318 -7.21 20.88 -3.24
CA TRP A 318 -6.74 21.77 -4.32
C TRP A 318 -6.25 23.12 -3.80
N TYR A 319 -5.90 23.21 -2.52
CA TYR A 319 -5.45 24.45 -1.88
C TYR A 319 -4.20 25.06 -2.51
N TRP A 320 -3.39 24.25 -3.19
CA TRP A 320 -2.15 24.64 -3.85
C TRP A 320 -2.38 25.30 -5.21
N LEU A 321 -3.55 25.10 -5.81
CA LEU A 321 -3.91 25.63 -7.13
C LEU A 321 -4.32 27.10 -6.95
N GLU A 322 -3.39 28.02 -7.18
CA GLU A 322 -3.60 29.44 -6.92
C GLU A 322 -4.53 30.06 -7.98
N ASP A 323 -4.14 29.98 -9.24
CA ASP A 323 -4.87 30.55 -10.39
C ASP A 323 -4.63 29.72 -11.65
N PHE A 324 -5.48 29.90 -12.67
CA PHE A 324 -5.31 29.28 -13.98
C PHE A 324 -5.97 30.13 -15.08
N GLN A 325 -5.30 30.24 -16.23
CA GLN A 325 -5.66 31.20 -17.27
C GLN A 325 -5.61 30.57 -18.66
N ILE A 326 -6.64 30.80 -19.44
CA ILE A 326 -6.66 30.42 -20.85
C ILE A 326 -5.80 31.40 -21.64
N VAL A 327 -4.71 30.91 -22.24
CA VAL A 327 -3.84 31.69 -23.13
C VAL A 327 -4.42 31.73 -24.54
N ASP A 328 -4.84 30.56 -25.03
CA ASP A 328 -5.54 30.38 -26.30
C ASP A 328 -6.38 29.09 -26.26
N ASN A 329 -7.00 28.70 -27.38
CA ASN A 329 -7.90 27.56 -27.44
C ASN A 329 -7.27 26.21 -27.04
N ARG A 330 -5.93 26.13 -26.98
CA ARG A 330 -5.19 24.91 -26.66
C ARG A 330 -4.20 25.08 -25.53
N THR A 331 -4.07 26.27 -24.97
CA THR A 331 -3.01 26.57 -24.01
C THR A 331 -3.61 27.11 -22.75
N ILE A 332 -3.27 26.47 -21.64
CA ILE A 332 -3.67 26.90 -20.29
C ILE A 332 -2.43 27.07 -19.42
N ASP A 333 -2.37 28.21 -18.74
CA ASP A 333 -1.39 28.49 -17.70
C ASP A 333 -2.00 28.13 -16.35
N ILE A 334 -1.22 27.48 -15.49
CA ILE A 334 -1.58 27.05 -14.14
C ILE A 334 -0.55 27.61 -13.18
N PHE A 335 -1.01 28.33 -12.16
CA PHE A 335 -0.19 28.96 -11.13
C PHE A 335 -0.31 28.18 -9.83
N ILE A 336 0.83 27.94 -9.20
CA ILE A 336 0.98 27.08 -8.02
C ILE A 336 1.38 27.95 -6.83
N ASP A 337 0.73 27.75 -5.69
CA ASP A 337 1.16 28.28 -4.41
C ASP A 337 0.94 27.25 -3.30
N GLY A 338 1.99 26.55 -2.92
CA GLY A 338 1.94 25.51 -1.89
C GLY A 338 1.67 26.03 -0.47
N ASP A 339 1.85 27.32 -0.21
CA ASP A 339 1.56 27.95 1.08
C ASP A 339 1.23 29.44 0.89
N SER A 340 -0.06 29.75 0.71
CA SER A 340 -0.57 31.12 0.61
C SER A 340 -0.31 32.02 1.84
N GLY A 341 0.26 31.47 2.92
CA GLY A 341 0.74 32.23 4.06
C GLY A 341 2.07 32.95 3.82
N THR A 342 2.80 32.62 2.75
CA THR A 342 4.10 33.22 2.42
C THR A 342 3.96 34.37 1.42
N PRO A 343 4.92 35.33 1.39
CA PRO A 343 4.82 36.49 0.49
C PRO A 343 5.04 36.18 -0.99
N GLU A 344 5.69 35.06 -1.30
CA GLU A 344 6.08 34.65 -2.64
C GLU A 344 5.49 33.25 -2.89
N PRO A 345 4.96 32.95 -4.08
CA PRO A 345 4.33 31.65 -4.34
C PRO A 345 5.28 30.49 -4.06
N ASP A 346 4.85 29.57 -3.20
CA ASP A 346 5.65 28.41 -2.83
C ASP A 346 5.50 27.27 -3.84
N THR A 347 6.56 26.50 -4.01
CA THR A 347 6.53 25.27 -4.82
C THR A 347 5.59 24.24 -4.21
N TYR A 348 4.95 23.45 -5.07
CA TYR A 348 4.19 22.28 -4.66
C TYR A 348 4.49 21.13 -5.61
N ALA A 349 5.43 20.27 -5.20
CA ALA A 349 5.90 19.15 -6.00
C ALA A 349 4.78 18.18 -6.46
N PRO A 350 3.71 17.91 -5.69
CA PRO A 350 2.63 17.04 -6.15
C PRO A 350 1.75 17.64 -7.26
N ALA A 351 1.89 18.93 -7.61
CA ALA A 351 1.00 19.63 -8.55
C ALA A 351 0.74 18.87 -9.85
N LEU A 352 1.78 18.35 -10.50
CA LEU A 352 1.64 17.61 -11.75
C LEU A 352 0.84 16.31 -11.55
N ILE A 353 1.10 15.59 -10.45
CA ILE A 353 0.40 14.34 -10.13
C ILE A 353 -1.09 14.62 -9.84
N ASP A 354 -1.39 15.68 -9.09
CA ASP A 354 -2.76 16.09 -8.76
C ASP A 354 -3.53 16.54 -10.02
N LEU A 355 -2.82 17.04 -11.04
CA LEU A 355 -3.39 17.37 -12.35
C LEU A 355 -3.72 16.16 -13.23
N ALA A 356 -3.43 14.93 -12.80
CA ALA A 356 -3.91 13.69 -13.46
C ALA A 356 -5.41 13.43 -13.22
N THR A 357 -6.22 14.48 -13.31
CA THR A 357 -7.67 14.46 -13.08
C THR A 357 -8.45 14.25 -14.37
N TRP A 358 -9.67 13.73 -14.26
CA TRP A 358 -10.58 13.55 -15.40
C TRP A 358 -11.10 14.89 -15.91
N ILE A 359 -11.03 15.09 -17.22
CA ILE A 359 -11.60 16.26 -17.88
C ILE A 359 -13.09 16.03 -18.13
N VAL A 360 -13.91 17.03 -17.81
CA VAL A 360 -15.38 16.99 -17.95
C VAL A 360 -15.86 17.96 -19.05
N PRO A 361 -17.05 17.73 -19.66
CA PRO A 361 -17.54 18.56 -20.75
C PRO A 361 -18.11 19.90 -20.25
N GLU A 362 -17.35 20.99 -20.43
CA GLU A 362 -17.76 22.35 -20.03
C GLU A 362 -19.05 22.76 -20.73
N HIS A 363 -19.13 22.54 -22.03
CA HIS A 363 -20.28 22.89 -22.85
C HIS A 363 -21.62 22.30 -22.34
N TYR A 364 -21.58 21.15 -21.66
CA TYR A 364 -22.76 20.47 -21.13
C TYR A 364 -23.06 20.84 -19.68
N LEU A 365 -22.02 20.96 -18.84
CA LEU A 365 -22.18 21.23 -17.41
C LEU A 365 -22.27 22.72 -17.07
N ASN A 366 -21.77 23.61 -17.93
CA ASN A 366 -21.73 25.06 -17.72
C ASN A 366 -22.82 25.83 -18.48
N GLN A 367 -24.01 25.24 -18.63
CA GLN A 367 -25.11 25.84 -19.41
C GLN A 367 -25.71 27.09 -18.75
N THR A 368 -25.71 27.14 -17.42
CA THR A 368 -26.16 28.28 -16.62
C THR A 368 -25.17 28.55 -15.49
N GLN A 369 -25.13 29.80 -15.04
CA GLN A 369 -24.28 30.27 -13.95
C GLN A 369 -25.10 30.83 -12.79
N GLU A 370 -24.52 30.77 -11.60
CA GLU A 370 -24.97 31.46 -10.40
C GLU A 370 -24.95 32.99 -10.60
N PRO A 371 -25.54 33.78 -9.67
CA PRO A 371 -25.61 35.24 -9.79
C PRO A 371 -24.28 35.97 -9.92
N ASP A 372 -23.16 35.33 -9.58
CA ASP A 372 -21.81 35.88 -9.77
C ASP A 372 -21.36 35.88 -11.25
N GLY A 373 -22.07 35.15 -12.12
CA GLY A 373 -21.79 35.03 -13.54
C GLY A 373 -20.57 34.19 -13.88
N ILE A 374 -20.00 33.46 -12.92
CA ILE A 374 -18.79 32.64 -13.09
C ILE A 374 -19.04 31.21 -12.61
N THR A 375 -19.62 31.04 -11.42
CA THR A 375 -19.83 29.71 -10.83
C THR A 375 -20.92 28.97 -11.62
N PRO A 376 -20.70 27.73 -12.05
CA PRO A 376 -21.75 26.97 -12.73
C PRO A 376 -22.90 26.66 -11.78
N ASP A 377 -24.14 26.79 -12.28
CA ASP A 377 -25.35 26.44 -11.54
C ASP A 377 -25.51 24.90 -11.50
N ILE A 378 -25.05 24.32 -10.39
CA ILE A 378 -25.10 22.87 -10.15
C ILE A 378 -26.52 22.33 -9.97
N THR A 379 -27.53 23.20 -9.91
CA THR A 379 -28.94 22.81 -9.86
C THR A 379 -29.57 22.64 -11.24
N HIS A 380 -28.85 23.05 -12.31
CA HIS A 380 -29.27 22.82 -13.67
C HIS A 380 -29.41 21.32 -13.96
N PRO A 381 -30.46 20.87 -14.68
CA PRO A 381 -30.72 19.43 -14.91
C PRO A 381 -29.57 18.64 -15.52
N SER A 382 -28.68 19.29 -16.28
CA SER A 382 -27.52 18.62 -16.89
C SER A 382 -26.60 17.98 -15.86
N TRP A 383 -26.45 18.55 -14.65
CA TRP A 383 -25.61 17.98 -13.60
C TRP A 383 -26.16 16.66 -13.05
N MET A 384 -27.49 16.58 -12.88
CA MET A 384 -28.16 15.36 -12.44
C MET A 384 -28.16 14.29 -13.53
N ILE A 385 -28.39 14.68 -14.79
CA ILE A 385 -28.33 13.74 -15.93
C ILE A 385 -26.92 13.17 -16.08
N TYR A 386 -25.89 14.01 -15.92
CA TYR A 386 -24.50 13.57 -15.99
C TYR A 386 -24.10 12.62 -14.84
N ASP A 387 -24.68 12.79 -13.65
CA ASP A 387 -24.49 11.86 -12.52
C ASP A 387 -25.17 10.50 -12.73
N GLU A 388 -26.20 10.41 -13.58
CA GLU A 388 -26.84 9.15 -13.95
C GLU A 388 -26.19 8.49 -15.18
N LEU A 389 -25.85 9.29 -16.19
CA LEU A 389 -25.34 8.85 -17.49
C LEU A 389 -24.12 9.70 -17.89
N PRO A 390 -22.97 9.52 -17.23
CA PRO A 390 -21.76 10.25 -17.59
C PRO A 390 -21.31 9.88 -19.00
N PHE A 391 -20.86 10.88 -19.75
CA PHE A 391 -20.28 10.72 -21.07
C PHE A 391 -18.96 11.49 -21.15
N GLY A 392 -18.07 11.07 -22.05
CA GLY A 392 -16.73 11.65 -22.06
C GLY A 392 -16.01 11.56 -23.40
N SER A 393 -14.69 11.57 -23.40
CA SER A 393 -13.85 11.50 -24.61
C SER A 393 -13.22 10.12 -24.85
N LYS A 394 -13.33 9.19 -23.88
CA LYS A 394 -12.60 7.92 -23.86
C LYS A 394 -13.14 6.86 -24.83
N LEU A 395 -12.57 5.67 -24.70
CA LEU A 395 -12.79 4.46 -25.47
C LEU A 395 -14.23 3.94 -25.46
N PHE A 396 -14.94 4.05 -24.32
CA PHE A 396 -16.26 3.46 -24.13
C PHE A 396 -17.35 4.50 -23.91
N ARG A 397 -18.58 4.07 -24.18
CA ARG A 397 -19.81 4.71 -23.72
C ARG A 397 -20.74 3.73 -23.04
N ILE A 398 -21.64 4.26 -22.21
CA ILE A 398 -22.72 3.48 -21.62
C ILE A 398 -23.73 3.13 -22.72
N LYS A 399 -23.89 1.84 -23.00
CA LYS A 399 -24.88 1.32 -23.94
C LYS A 399 -26.24 1.15 -23.27
N GLU A 400 -26.23 0.51 -22.10
CA GLU A 400 -27.43 0.09 -21.39
C GLU A 400 -27.14 -0.11 -19.89
N LEU A 401 -28.06 0.37 -19.05
CA LEU A 401 -28.15 -0.02 -17.65
C LEU A 401 -29.03 -1.25 -17.55
N THR A 402 -28.51 -2.30 -16.94
CA THR A 402 -29.20 -3.61 -16.85
C THR A 402 -30.22 -3.64 -15.71
N ASP A 403 -31.25 -4.48 -15.83
CA ASP A 403 -32.27 -4.67 -14.79
C ASP A 403 -31.69 -5.17 -13.45
N GLU A 404 -30.51 -5.81 -13.47
CA GLU A 404 -29.78 -6.27 -12.28
C GLU A 404 -28.90 -5.18 -11.63
N GLY A 405 -29.00 -3.94 -12.11
CA GLY A 405 -28.23 -2.78 -11.59
C GLY A 405 -26.81 -2.67 -12.14
N GLY A 406 -26.40 -3.58 -13.03
CA GLY A 406 -25.13 -3.52 -13.76
C GLY A 406 -25.19 -2.63 -15.00
N VAL A 407 -24.10 -2.58 -15.76
CA VAL A 407 -23.96 -1.74 -16.96
C VAL A 407 -23.28 -2.50 -18.10
N ILE A 408 -23.68 -2.19 -19.32
CA ILE A 408 -22.99 -2.61 -20.53
C ILE A 408 -22.37 -1.37 -21.17
N PHE A 409 -21.06 -1.40 -21.35
CA PHE A 409 -20.35 -0.42 -22.16
C PHE A 409 -20.12 -0.96 -23.56
N GLU A 410 -20.12 -0.07 -24.55
CA GLU A 410 -19.73 -0.39 -25.91
C GLU A 410 -18.62 0.55 -26.40
N LEU A 411 -17.72 0.02 -27.22
CA LEU A 411 -16.64 0.79 -27.85
C LEU A 411 -17.20 1.90 -28.72
N ARG A 412 -16.58 3.07 -28.60
CA ARG A 412 -16.84 4.21 -29.45
C ARG A 412 -15.91 4.20 -30.65
N SER A 413 -16.45 3.81 -31.81
CA SER A 413 -15.70 3.87 -33.07
C SER A 413 -15.22 5.27 -33.47
N ASP A 414 -15.82 6.33 -32.91
CA ASP A 414 -15.41 7.73 -33.10
C ASP A 414 -14.49 8.25 -31.97
N SER A 415 -14.06 7.39 -31.05
CA SER A 415 -13.07 7.75 -30.03
C SER A 415 -11.72 8.07 -30.65
N TRP A 416 -11.03 9.06 -30.08
CA TRP A 416 -9.69 9.43 -30.49
C TRP A 416 -8.66 8.32 -30.27
N TRP A 417 -8.98 7.33 -29.42
CA TRP A 417 -8.18 6.12 -29.22
C TRP A 417 -7.99 5.28 -30.49
N PHE A 418 -8.89 5.42 -31.47
CA PHE A 418 -8.78 4.82 -32.81
C PHE A 418 -8.23 5.77 -33.87
N ASN A 419 -7.95 7.02 -33.51
CA ASN A 419 -7.44 8.02 -34.45
C ASN A 419 -5.92 7.92 -34.54
N GLU A 420 -5.44 7.19 -35.55
CA GLU A 420 -4.00 7.04 -35.84
C GLU A 420 -3.26 8.35 -36.08
N SER A 421 -3.93 9.45 -36.47
CA SER A 421 -3.25 10.75 -36.58
C SER A 421 -2.86 11.32 -35.22
N ILE A 422 -3.51 10.85 -34.15
CA ILE A 422 -3.24 11.22 -32.77
C ILE A 422 -2.37 10.13 -32.10
N THR A 423 -2.79 8.87 -32.15
CA THR A 423 -2.17 7.79 -31.37
C THR A 423 -0.79 7.36 -31.87
N ASN A 424 -0.41 7.74 -33.10
CA ASN A 424 0.96 7.56 -33.61
C ASN A 424 1.97 8.59 -33.06
N ASP A 425 1.54 9.52 -32.20
CA ASP A 425 2.45 10.40 -31.47
C ASP A 425 3.43 9.54 -30.64
N PRO A 426 4.75 9.62 -30.89
CA PRO A 426 5.73 8.81 -30.17
C PRO A 426 5.77 9.13 -28.66
N THR A 427 5.34 10.32 -28.24
CA THR A 427 5.32 10.71 -26.82
C THR A 427 4.24 9.96 -26.03
N LEU A 428 3.18 9.52 -26.70
CA LEU A 428 2.12 8.72 -26.09
C LEU A 428 2.56 7.28 -25.82
N ASN A 429 3.51 6.75 -26.60
CA ASN A 429 3.90 5.34 -26.58
C ASN A 429 2.69 4.37 -26.58
N TRP A 430 1.73 4.65 -27.46
CA TRP A 430 0.39 4.11 -27.41
C TRP A 430 0.33 2.58 -27.45
N VAL A 431 1.09 1.95 -28.37
CA VAL A 431 1.07 0.50 -28.55
C VAL A 431 1.62 -0.23 -27.32
N GLU A 432 2.64 0.32 -26.65
CA GLU A 432 3.16 -0.28 -25.42
C GLU A 432 2.15 -0.16 -24.27
N ARG A 433 1.51 1.00 -24.12
CA ARG A 433 0.54 1.26 -23.05
C ARG A 433 -0.77 0.51 -23.26
N PHE A 434 -1.41 0.69 -24.40
CA PHE A 434 -2.79 0.26 -24.64
C PHE A 434 -2.93 -0.86 -25.67
N GLY A 435 -1.94 -1.10 -26.54
CA GLY A 435 -2.01 -2.12 -27.59
C GLY A 435 -2.53 -1.61 -28.94
N THR A 436 -3.00 -2.51 -29.80
CA THR A 436 -3.36 -2.22 -31.20
C THR A 436 -4.86 -2.29 -31.49
N PHE A 437 -5.66 -2.82 -30.56
CA PHE A 437 -7.11 -2.98 -30.67
C PHE A 437 -7.60 -3.89 -31.81
N GLU A 438 -6.70 -4.53 -32.57
CA GLU A 438 -7.04 -5.31 -33.77
C GLU A 438 -8.01 -6.48 -33.50
N HIS A 439 -7.98 -7.01 -32.27
CA HIS A 439 -8.73 -8.18 -31.87
C HIS A 439 -9.54 -7.97 -30.58
N SER A 440 -9.60 -6.72 -30.10
CA SER A 440 -10.22 -6.40 -28.83
C SER A 440 -11.74 -6.60 -28.88
N PRO A 441 -12.35 -7.15 -27.81
CA PRO A 441 -13.80 -7.19 -27.68
C PRO A 441 -14.41 -5.78 -27.76
N SER A 442 -15.62 -5.66 -28.32
CA SER A 442 -16.29 -4.35 -28.44
C SER A 442 -17.11 -3.94 -27.23
N LYS A 443 -17.28 -4.83 -26.24
CA LYS A 443 -18.11 -4.57 -25.06
C LYS A 443 -17.44 -5.03 -23.78
N VAL A 444 -17.72 -4.30 -22.71
CA VAL A 444 -17.52 -4.77 -21.33
C VAL A 444 -18.85 -4.73 -20.60
N ARG A 445 -19.19 -5.82 -19.93
CA ARG A 445 -20.37 -5.95 -19.09
C ARG A 445 -19.93 -6.02 -17.64
N ILE A 446 -20.44 -5.11 -16.82
CA ILE A 446 -20.23 -5.12 -15.37
C ILE A 446 -21.52 -5.64 -14.73
N ARG A 447 -21.42 -6.77 -14.04
CA ARG A 447 -22.51 -7.37 -13.27
C ARG A 447 -22.35 -7.04 -11.79
N ILE A 448 -23.43 -6.67 -11.12
CA ILE A 448 -23.37 -6.36 -9.69
C ILE A 448 -23.53 -7.63 -8.86
N ILE A 449 -22.42 -8.14 -8.33
CA ILE A 449 -22.37 -9.38 -7.53
C ILE A 449 -21.57 -9.11 -6.25
N PRO A 450 -22.21 -8.58 -5.19
CA PRO A 450 -21.49 -8.15 -3.99
C PRO A 450 -20.88 -9.31 -3.17
N ASP A 451 -21.48 -10.50 -3.23
CA ASP A 451 -21.01 -11.66 -2.47
C ASP A 451 -19.89 -12.39 -3.25
N PRO A 452 -18.66 -12.50 -2.69
CA PRO A 452 -17.52 -13.08 -3.41
C PRO A 452 -17.69 -14.58 -3.71
N HIS A 453 -18.44 -15.32 -2.87
CA HIS A 453 -18.72 -16.73 -3.14
C HIS A 453 -19.65 -16.90 -4.35
N THR A 454 -20.70 -16.08 -4.42
CA THR A 454 -21.62 -16.03 -5.55
C THR A 454 -20.89 -15.59 -6.82
N SER A 455 -20.00 -14.59 -6.73
CA SER A 455 -19.19 -14.15 -7.87
C SER A 455 -18.28 -15.27 -8.40
N LEU A 456 -17.62 -16.01 -7.51
CA LEU A 456 -16.82 -17.18 -7.87
C LEU A 456 -17.66 -18.28 -8.53
N LEU A 457 -18.88 -18.56 -8.05
CA LEU A 457 -19.76 -19.54 -8.67
C LEU A 457 -20.21 -19.11 -10.08
N GLU A 458 -20.44 -17.82 -10.30
CA GLU A 458 -20.75 -17.28 -11.63
C GLU A 458 -19.53 -17.37 -12.56
N PHE A 459 -18.32 -17.08 -12.05
CA PHE A 459 -17.08 -17.33 -12.78
C PHE A 459 -16.95 -18.78 -13.19
N GLN A 460 -17.16 -19.74 -12.28
CA GLN A 460 -17.10 -21.19 -12.58
C GLN A 460 -18.16 -21.65 -13.60
N LYS A 461 -19.30 -20.96 -13.69
CA LYS A 461 -20.31 -21.20 -14.72
C LYS A 461 -19.94 -20.58 -16.07
N GLY A 462 -18.96 -19.68 -16.10
CA GLY A 462 -18.54 -18.91 -17.28
C GLY A 462 -19.46 -17.75 -17.63
N THR A 463 -20.24 -17.26 -16.66
CA THR A 463 -21.07 -16.04 -16.80
C THR A 463 -20.33 -14.78 -16.32
N VAL A 464 -19.10 -14.94 -15.83
CA VAL A 464 -18.12 -13.90 -15.48
C VAL A 464 -16.76 -14.41 -15.97
N ASP A 465 -15.98 -13.54 -16.60
CA ASP A 465 -14.75 -13.88 -17.32
C ASP A 465 -13.48 -13.53 -16.54
N ILE A 466 -13.59 -12.55 -15.63
CA ILE A 466 -12.53 -12.10 -14.73
C ILE A 466 -13.14 -11.91 -13.34
N ASN A 467 -12.53 -12.50 -12.32
CA ASN A 467 -13.06 -12.45 -10.96
C ASN A 467 -11.96 -12.27 -9.91
N GLY A 468 -12.26 -11.51 -8.86
CA GLY A 468 -11.41 -11.44 -7.66
C GLY A 468 -11.35 -12.80 -6.96
N TYR A 469 -10.17 -13.19 -6.49
CA TYR A 469 -9.93 -14.52 -5.94
C TYR A 469 -9.51 -14.46 -4.48
N SER A 470 -10.28 -15.11 -3.61
CA SER A 470 -9.84 -15.53 -2.28
C SER A 470 -9.41 -16.99 -2.36
N HIS A 471 -8.32 -17.37 -1.70
CA HIS A 471 -7.87 -18.77 -1.73
C HIS A 471 -8.88 -19.69 -1.06
N PHE A 472 -9.14 -20.83 -1.71
CA PHE A 472 -9.87 -21.93 -1.13
C PHE A 472 -9.19 -23.23 -1.55
N ASP A 473 -8.84 -24.11 -0.60
CA ASP A 473 -8.11 -25.36 -0.84
C ASP A 473 -8.66 -26.21 -2.00
N TYR A 474 -9.97 -26.21 -2.19
CA TYR A 474 -10.63 -27.03 -3.22
C TYR A 474 -10.46 -26.47 -4.65
N LEU A 475 -10.01 -25.23 -4.82
CA LEU A 475 -9.94 -24.57 -6.13
C LEU A 475 -8.66 -24.90 -6.89
N ASP A 476 -7.60 -25.35 -6.23
CA ASP A 476 -6.32 -25.61 -6.89
C ASP A 476 -6.42 -26.67 -7.99
N ASP A 477 -7.16 -27.75 -7.74
CA ASP A 477 -7.40 -28.79 -8.72
C ASP A 477 -8.34 -28.29 -9.82
N TRP A 478 -9.39 -27.54 -9.46
CA TRP A 478 -10.34 -26.97 -10.42
C TRP A 478 -9.68 -25.98 -11.39
N ILE A 479 -8.80 -25.08 -10.89
CA ILE A 479 -8.04 -24.11 -11.69
C ILE A 479 -7.20 -24.83 -12.75
N LYS A 480 -6.48 -25.89 -12.34
CA LYS A 480 -5.64 -26.69 -13.24
C LYS A 480 -6.45 -27.43 -14.29
N GLU A 481 -7.59 -28.00 -13.90
CA GLU A 481 -8.47 -28.74 -14.81
C GLU A 481 -9.17 -27.85 -15.85
N ASN A 482 -9.41 -26.58 -15.52
CA ASN A 482 -10.20 -25.66 -16.35
C ASN A 482 -9.36 -24.60 -17.08
N ASN A 483 -8.03 -24.70 -17.06
CA ASN A 483 -7.10 -23.74 -17.66
C ASN A 483 -7.41 -22.30 -17.23
N ILE A 484 -7.37 -22.07 -15.91
CA ILE A 484 -7.58 -20.75 -15.32
C ILE A 484 -6.22 -20.12 -15.03
N ALA A 485 -6.01 -18.91 -15.53
CA ALA A 485 -4.84 -18.10 -15.22
C ALA A 485 -5.05 -17.39 -13.88
N ILE A 486 -4.00 -17.34 -13.06
CA ILE A 486 -3.97 -16.61 -11.80
C ILE A 486 -2.93 -15.50 -11.90
N GLN A 487 -3.32 -14.29 -11.57
CA GLN A 487 -2.43 -13.14 -11.45
C GLN A 487 -2.44 -12.58 -10.02
N TYR A 488 -1.30 -12.04 -9.60
CA TYR A 488 -1.09 -11.51 -8.26
C TYR A 488 -0.61 -10.07 -8.36
N TYR A 489 -1.13 -9.21 -7.50
CA TYR A 489 -0.67 -7.84 -7.37
C TYR A 489 -0.62 -7.41 -5.92
N THR A 490 0.37 -6.60 -5.54
CA THR A 490 0.45 -6.09 -4.17
C THR A 490 -0.44 -4.86 -4.05
N THR A 491 -1.31 -4.81 -3.04
CA THR A 491 -2.30 -3.73 -2.92
C THR A 491 -1.66 -2.40 -2.46
N ASN A 492 -2.42 -1.30 -2.63
CA ASN A 492 -2.12 0.01 -2.05
C ASN A 492 -2.46 0.07 -0.55
N PHE A 493 -2.00 -0.94 0.20
CA PHE A 493 -2.27 -1.07 1.63
C PHE A 493 -1.16 -1.88 2.29
N TYR A 494 -0.82 -1.55 3.54
CA TYR A 494 0.07 -2.38 4.34
C TYR A 494 -0.30 -2.32 5.83
N ASN A 495 -0.16 -3.45 6.50
CA ASN A 495 -0.28 -3.62 7.94
C ASN A 495 1.04 -3.27 8.63
N TRP A 496 0.95 -2.74 9.84
CA TRP A 496 2.10 -2.39 10.67
C TRP A 496 1.83 -2.71 12.14
N LEU A 497 2.90 -2.89 12.91
CA LEU A 497 2.90 -2.95 14.37
C LEU A 497 3.47 -1.62 14.88
N GLY A 498 2.63 -0.79 15.48
CA GLY A 498 2.96 0.56 15.91
C GLY A 498 3.28 0.66 17.39
N TYR A 499 4.08 1.67 17.72
CA TYR A 499 4.57 1.96 19.07
C TYR A 499 4.08 3.33 19.52
N ASN A 500 3.54 3.41 20.74
CA ASN A 500 3.19 4.70 21.33
C ASN A 500 4.44 5.38 21.89
N MET A 501 4.92 6.41 21.21
CA MET A 501 6.18 7.10 21.52
C MET A 501 6.03 8.22 22.55
N ARG A 502 4.83 8.42 23.11
CA ARG A 502 4.59 9.43 24.15
C ARG A 502 5.38 9.07 25.41
N GLU A 503 6.01 10.06 26.03
CA GLU A 503 6.80 9.87 27.26
C GLU A 503 5.99 9.28 28.42
N SER A 504 4.67 9.52 28.45
CA SER A 504 3.74 8.90 29.40
C SER A 504 3.64 7.37 29.28
N ARG A 505 4.15 6.78 28.19
CA ARG A 505 4.17 5.34 27.89
C ARG A 505 5.58 4.78 28.10
N GLY A 506 6.18 5.08 29.25
CA GLY A 506 7.42 4.43 29.66
C GLY A 506 7.19 2.91 29.83
N PRO A 507 8.07 2.03 29.31
CA PRO A 507 9.42 2.35 28.83
C PRO A 507 9.53 2.61 27.32
N ILE A 508 8.53 2.27 26.50
CA ILE A 508 8.61 2.32 25.02
C ILE A 508 8.67 3.74 24.45
N GLY A 509 8.08 4.71 25.14
CA GLY A 509 8.13 6.14 24.82
C GLY A 509 9.19 6.93 25.59
N SER A 510 10.08 6.27 26.34
CA SER A 510 11.09 6.96 27.15
C SER A 510 12.09 7.73 26.29
N ARG A 511 12.34 8.99 26.67
CA ARG A 511 13.29 9.91 26.03
C ARG A 511 14.66 9.93 26.72
N GLU A 512 14.80 9.20 27.82
CA GLU A 512 16.06 9.12 28.57
C GLU A 512 17.13 8.40 27.75
N PRO A 513 18.40 8.84 27.80
CA PRO A 513 19.50 8.16 27.12
C PRO A 513 19.65 6.71 27.60
N ALA A 514 19.89 5.79 26.66
CA ALA A 514 20.06 4.38 26.98
C ALA A 514 21.38 4.18 27.78
N PRO A 515 21.35 3.46 28.92
CA PRO A 515 22.50 3.41 29.84
C PRO A 515 23.82 2.90 29.25
N LEU A 516 23.77 2.00 28.25
CA LEU A 516 24.98 1.42 27.64
C LEU A 516 25.28 1.99 26.25
N ASP A 517 24.37 2.78 25.68
CA ASP A 517 24.53 3.41 24.37
C ASP A 517 23.79 4.76 24.34
N PRO A 518 24.40 5.84 24.87
CA PRO A 518 23.73 7.12 25.02
C PRO A 518 23.35 7.81 23.70
N SER A 519 23.75 7.28 22.53
CA SER A 519 23.25 7.79 21.24
C SER A 519 21.81 7.37 20.97
N LEU A 520 21.26 6.42 21.73
CA LEU A 520 19.88 5.98 21.66
C LEU A 520 19.14 6.44 22.90
N THR A 521 17.82 6.62 22.79
CA THR A 521 16.94 6.66 23.96
C THR A 521 16.58 5.23 24.40
N ILE A 522 16.19 5.06 25.66
CA ILE A 522 15.65 3.78 26.17
C ILE A 522 14.47 3.34 25.31
N GLY A 523 13.56 4.27 24.98
CA GLY A 523 12.40 3.99 24.14
C GLY A 523 12.80 3.50 22.75
N LEU A 524 13.72 4.20 22.07
CA LEU A 524 14.19 3.81 20.73
C LEU A 524 14.86 2.42 20.75
N ALA A 525 15.70 2.15 21.75
CA ALA A 525 16.32 0.84 21.90
C ALA A 525 15.28 -0.27 22.11
N ILE A 526 14.23 -0.05 22.89
CA ILE A 526 13.13 -1.01 23.06
C ILE A 526 12.34 -1.22 21.78
N ARG A 527 12.01 -0.15 21.03
CA ARG A 527 11.31 -0.27 19.75
C ARG A 527 12.11 -1.10 18.75
N LYS A 528 13.42 -0.83 18.60
CA LYS A 528 14.33 -1.66 17.79
C LYS A 528 14.39 -3.11 18.28
N ALA A 529 14.44 -3.33 19.60
CA ALA A 529 14.45 -4.67 20.17
C ALA A 529 13.18 -5.46 19.81
N ILE A 530 12.01 -4.82 19.97
CA ILE A 530 10.71 -5.39 19.58
C ILE A 530 10.73 -5.71 18.08
N SER A 531 11.13 -4.77 17.22
CA SER A 531 11.16 -4.97 15.77
C SER A 531 11.98 -6.18 15.34
N TYR A 532 13.17 -6.40 15.91
CA TYR A 532 14.01 -7.57 15.61
C TYR A 532 13.49 -8.88 16.25
N ALA A 533 12.73 -8.79 17.34
CA ALA A 533 12.19 -9.96 18.03
C ALA A 533 11.03 -10.62 17.27
N ILE A 534 10.28 -9.85 16.48
CA ILE A 534 9.10 -10.35 15.76
C ILE A 534 9.52 -11.22 14.57
N ASN A 535 9.03 -12.46 14.54
CA ASN A 535 9.18 -13.35 13.39
C ASN A 535 8.00 -13.16 12.43
N ARG A 536 8.19 -12.27 11.45
CA ARG A 536 7.18 -11.96 10.43
C ARG A 536 6.91 -13.15 9.49
N GLU A 537 7.88 -14.02 9.22
CA GLU A 537 7.65 -15.22 8.41
C GLU A 537 6.69 -16.20 9.11
N GLU A 538 6.91 -16.46 10.41
CA GLU A 538 6.03 -17.32 11.22
C GLU A 538 4.61 -16.76 11.28
N ILE A 539 4.46 -15.44 11.44
CA ILE A 539 3.14 -14.81 11.44
C ILE A 539 2.47 -14.90 10.06
N ASN A 540 3.23 -14.70 8.96
CA ASN A 540 2.70 -14.78 7.61
C ASN A 540 2.21 -16.19 7.26
N ASP A 541 2.97 -17.21 7.68
CA ASP A 541 2.63 -18.62 7.48
C ASP A 541 1.35 -18.98 8.24
N ILE A 542 1.29 -18.66 9.54
CA ILE A 542 0.20 -19.07 10.42
C ILE A 542 -1.10 -18.28 10.16
N VAL A 543 -1.01 -16.97 9.92
CA VAL A 543 -2.18 -16.09 9.86
C VAL A 543 -2.67 -15.88 8.43
N HIS A 544 -1.76 -15.83 7.46
CA HIS A 544 -2.09 -15.48 6.08
C HIS A 544 -1.85 -16.60 5.09
N GLU A 545 -1.25 -17.72 5.49
CA GLU A 545 -0.93 -18.84 4.59
C GLU A 545 -0.12 -18.37 3.36
N TRP A 546 0.74 -17.37 3.54
CA TRP A 546 1.54 -16.71 2.49
C TRP A 546 0.77 -15.86 1.48
N ASP A 547 -0.49 -15.50 1.75
CA ASP A 547 -1.28 -14.57 0.92
C ASP A 547 -0.86 -13.10 1.07
N TYR A 548 0.15 -12.82 1.89
CA TYR A 548 0.69 -11.49 2.08
C TYR A 548 2.20 -11.45 1.82
N LYS A 549 2.67 -10.30 1.35
CA LYS A 549 4.10 -10.01 1.18
C LYS A 549 4.64 -9.37 2.45
N ILE A 550 5.76 -9.87 2.97
CA ILE A 550 6.50 -9.20 4.06
C ILE A 550 6.93 -7.81 3.57
N TRP A 551 6.54 -6.80 4.32
CA TRP A 551 6.73 -5.40 3.94
C TRP A 551 7.76 -4.73 4.85
N ASN A 552 8.58 -3.81 4.30
CA ASN A 552 9.66 -3.17 5.04
C ASN A 552 9.64 -1.64 4.98
N HIS A 553 8.78 -1.05 4.15
CA HIS A 553 8.71 0.40 3.99
C HIS A 553 7.66 0.99 4.93
N PRO A 554 7.88 2.20 5.47
CA PRO A 554 6.86 2.94 6.21
C PRO A 554 5.78 3.55 5.29
N ASN A 555 5.67 3.08 4.06
CA ASN A 555 4.71 3.54 3.07
C ASN A 555 4.25 2.39 2.17
N TYR A 556 3.16 2.55 1.43
CA TYR A 556 2.52 1.43 0.73
C TYR A 556 3.27 0.99 -0.55
N PRO A 557 3.08 -0.27 -0.99
CA PRO A 557 3.85 -0.89 -2.07
C PRO A 557 3.74 -0.27 -3.45
N THR A 558 2.62 0.39 -3.75
CA THR A 558 2.34 0.95 -5.07
C THR A 558 3.17 2.20 -5.38
N LEU A 559 3.98 2.68 -4.44
CA LEU A 559 4.89 3.81 -4.66
C LEU A 559 6.11 3.50 -5.54
N GLY A 560 6.29 2.24 -5.94
CA GLY A 560 7.22 1.84 -7.00
C GLY A 560 8.62 2.43 -6.81
N LYS A 561 9.05 3.30 -7.74
CA LYS A 561 10.38 3.91 -7.78
C LYS A 561 10.75 4.72 -6.54
N TRP A 562 9.77 5.26 -5.81
CA TRP A 562 10.01 6.09 -4.63
C TRP A 562 10.62 5.27 -3.48
N LEU A 563 10.21 4.01 -3.38
CA LEU A 563 10.62 3.14 -2.29
C LEU A 563 12.13 2.88 -2.30
N ASN A 564 12.79 3.17 -1.19
CA ASN A 564 14.24 3.04 -1.04
C ASN A 564 14.69 1.58 -1.20
N PRO A 565 15.44 1.22 -2.25
CA PRO A 565 15.86 -0.16 -2.47
C PRO A 565 16.76 -0.71 -1.34
N ASN A 566 17.42 0.19 -0.60
CA ASN A 566 18.33 -0.10 0.51
C ASN A 566 17.72 0.27 1.88
N ILE A 567 16.39 0.24 1.99
CA ILE A 567 15.69 0.50 3.26
C ILE A 567 16.21 -0.40 4.39
N ILE A 568 16.34 0.17 5.59
CA ILE A 568 16.66 -0.60 6.81
C ILE A 568 15.58 -1.64 7.07
N ARG A 569 16.00 -2.90 7.28
CA ARG A 569 15.11 -4.03 7.50
C ARG A 569 15.26 -4.59 8.90
N TYR A 570 14.13 -4.83 9.54
CA TYR A 570 14.04 -5.52 10.83
C TYR A 570 13.74 -7.00 10.60
N ASP A 571 14.65 -7.70 9.92
CA ASP A 571 14.57 -9.15 9.73
C ASP A 571 14.73 -9.86 11.08
N HIS A 572 14.03 -10.99 11.29
CA HIS A 572 13.99 -11.62 12.60
C HIS A 572 15.40 -11.99 13.10
N ASN A 573 15.82 -11.34 14.20
CA ASN A 573 17.10 -11.59 14.83
C ASN A 573 16.97 -11.48 16.35
N LEU A 574 16.72 -12.61 17.00
CA LEU A 574 16.56 -12.67 18.44
C LEU A 574 17.82 -12.21 19.20
N GLN A 575 19.01 -12.47 18.67
CA GLN A 575 20.26 -12.05 19.32
C GLN A 575 20.36 -10.52 19.35
N LEU A 576 20.11 -9.87 18.21
CA LEU A 576 20.14 -8.42 18.11
C LEU A 576 19.03 -7.78 18.95
N ALA A 577 17.84 -8.40 19.01
CA ALA A 577 16.77 -7.95 19.90
C ALA A 577 17.23 -7.93 21.39
N LYS A 578 17.90 -8.99 21.85
CA LYS A 578 18.46 -9.05 23.21
C LYS A 578 19.57 -8.01 23.45
N GLU A 579 20.38 -7.73 22.44
CA GLU A 579 21.42 -6.70 22.50
C GLU A 579 20.82 -5.31 22.67
N TYR A 580 19.76 -4.97 21.93
CA TYR A 580 19.05 -3.71 22.11
C TYR A 580 18.33 -3.62 23.47
N MET A 581 17.74 -4.71 23.97
CA MET A 581 17.22 -4.74 25.36
C MET A 581 18.34 -4.47 26.38
N THR A 582 19.52 -5.04 26.16
CA THR A 582 20.69 -4.80 27.01
C THR A 582 21.13 -3.34 26.95
N LYS A 583 21.15 -2.73 25.76
CA LYS A 583 21.44 -1.29 25.59
C LYS A 583 20.47 -0.42 26.38
N ALA A 584 19.18 -0.77 26.38
CA ALA A 584 18.13 -0.12 27.15
C ALA A 584 18.23 -0.35 28.67
N GLY A 585 19.21 -1.13 29.15
CA GLY A 585 19.42 -1.43 30.57
C GLY A 585 18.74 -2.71 31.07
N TYR A 586 18.13 -3.49 30.18
CA TYR A 586 17.46 -4.75 30.52
C TYR A 586 18.35 -5.95 30.17
N HIS A 587 19.03 -6.49 31.19
CA HIS A 587 19.98 -7.57 31.02
C HIS A 587 19.28 -8.93 31.02
N LEU A 588 19.18 -9.55 29.84
CA LEU A 588 18.71 -10.92 29.72
C LEU A 588 19.81 -11.88 30.19
N VAL A 589 19.49 -12.73 31.17
CA VAL A 589 20.41 -13.78 31.62
C VAL A 589 20.38 -14.90 30.58
N ASP A 590 21.32 -14.90 29.65
CA ASP A 590 21.55 -16.09 28.83
C ASP A 590 22.05 -17.20 29.75
N LEU A 591 21.24 -18.25 29.91
CA LEU A 591 21.64 -19.50 30.56
C LEU A 591 22.82 -20.09 29.78
N THR A 592 24.04 -19.71 30.17
CA THR A 592 25.24 -20.37 29.71
C THR A 592 25.21 -21.78 30.29
N ILE A 593 24.90 -22.78 29.48
CA ILE A 593 25.04 -24.17 29.88
C ILE A 593 26.52 -24.41 30.14
N LYS A 594 26.95 -24.29 31.40
CA LYS A 594 28.26 -24.74 31.84
C LYS A 594 28.27 -26.26 31.76
N VAL A 595 28.67 -26.79 30.61
CA VAL A 595 29.03 -28.20 30.51
C VAL A 595 30.22 -28.39 31.47
N PRO A 596 30.07 -29.15 32.57
CA PRO A 596 31.11 -29.21 33.56
C PRO A 596 32.35 -29.88 32.96
N LEU A 597 33.54 -29.29 33.13
CA LEU A 597 34.82 -29.79 32.59
C LEU A 597 35.06 -31.29 32.86
N TYR A 598 34.52 -31.86 33.95
CA TYR A 598 34.64 -33.30 34.26
C TYR A 598 33.94 -34.22 33.24
N THR A 599 32.92 -33.75 32.50
CA THR A 599 32.29 -34.51 31.42
C THR A 599 33.22 -34.65 30.20
N ILE A 600 34.02 -33.61 29.91
CA ILE A 600 35.06 -33.62 28.86
C ILE A 600 36.24 -34.49 29.29
N PHE A 601 36.70 -34.39 30.54
CA PHE A 601 37.78 -35.24 31.06
C PHE A 601 37.41 -36.73 31.15
N GLY A 602 36.15 -37.06 31.43
CA GLY A 602 35.65 -38.43 31.42
C GLY A 602 35.78 -39.09 30.04
N PHE A 603 35.44 -38.37 28.96
CA PHE A 603 35.57 -38.86 27.59
C PHE A 603 37.04 -39.01 27.14
N VAL A 604 37.90 -38.05 27.49
CA VAL A 604 39.34 -38.11 27.16
C VAL A 604 40.05 -39.23 27.91
N GLY A 605 39.69 -39.48 29.18
CA GLY A 605 40.23 -40.59 29.98
C GLY A 605 39.86 -41.97 29.43
N ILE A 606 38.63 -42.13 28.91
CA ILE A 606 38.17 -43.38 28.28
C ILE A 606 38.91 -43.63 26.96
N ILE A 607 39.11 -42.60 26.13
CA ILE A 607 39.88 -42.70 24.88
C ILE A 607 41.36 -43.03 25.18
N GLY A 608 41.95 -42.40 26.20
CA GLY A 608 43.32 -42.70 26.67
C GLY A 608 43.49 -44.14 27.13
N LEU A 609 42.53 -44.70 27.88
CA LEU A 609 42.54 -46.10 28.33
C LEU A 609 42.37 -47.10 27.18
N ILE A 610 41.57 -46.78 26.16
CA ILE A 610 41.41 -47.59 24.95
C ILE A 610 42.71 -47.60 24.12
N ILE A 611 43.38 -46.46 24.00
CA ILE A 611 44.66 -46.33 23.28
C ILE A 611 45.79 -47.06 24.02
N LEU A 612 45.87 -46.95 25.35
CA LEU A 612 46.85 -47.67 26.18
C LEU A 612 46.64 -49.19 26.14
N ARG A 613 45.40 -49.67 26.01
CA ARG A 613 45.09 -51.10 25.80
C ARG A 613 45.47 -51.62 24.40
N LYS A 614 45.40 -50.78 23.36
CA LYS A 614 45.88 -51.12 22.01
C LYS A 614 47.42 -51.21 21.96
N LYS A 615 48.13 -50.38 22.73
CA LYS A 615 49.61 -50.37 22.75
C LYS A 615 50.24 -51.58 23.47
N LYS A 616 49.57 -52.19 24.44
CA LYS A 616 50.01 -53.45 25.11
C LYS A 616 49.72 -54.74 24.31
N ARG A 617 49.23 -54.62 23.07
CA ARG A 617 48.88 -55.74 22.18
C ARG A 617 49.74 -55.80 20.91
N LYS A 618 50.84 -55.04 20.85
CA LYS A 618 51.94 -55.27 19.90
C LYS A 618 53.08 -55.97 20.62
#